data_AF-A0A854BK56-F1
#
_entry.id   AF-A0A854BK56-F1
#
_cell.length_a   1.000
_cell.length_b   1.000
_cell.length_c   1.000
_cell.angle_alpha   90.00
_cell.angle_beta   90.00
_cell.angle_gamma   90.00
#
_symmetry.space_group_name_H-M   'P 1'
#
loop_
_entity.id
_entity.type
_entity.pdbx_description
1 polymer ?
#
loop_
_entity_poly.entity_id
_entity_poly.type
_entity_poly.pdbx_seq_one_letter_code
_entity_poly.pdbx_strand_id
1 'polypeptide(L)'
;LGRDYHKLLRNRLKKLGEMIQQHCVSLNFRPFVDSAPILERPLAEKAGLGWTGKHSLILNREAGSFFFLGELLVDIPLPVDQPVEEGCGKCVACMTICPTGAIVEPYTVDARRCISYLTIELEGAIPEELRPLMGNRIYGCDDCQLICPWNRYSQLTKEDDFSPRKPLHAPELIELFAWSEETFLKVTEGSAIRRIGHLRWLRNIAVALGNAPWDKTILTALESRKGEHPLLDEHIAWAIAQQIERRNACVVEVQLPKKQRLVRVIEKGLPRDA
;
A
#
# COMPACT_ATOMS: atom_id res chain seq x y z
N LEU A 1 5.25 3.12 -8.48
CA LEU A 1 5.41 4.13 -7.39
C LEU A 1 6.44 5.19 -7.76
N GLY A 2 6.13 6.46 -7.51
CA GLY A 2 6.99 7.63 -7.76
C GLY A 2 7.86 8.06 -6.57
N ARG A 3 8.05 9.37 -6.43
CA ARG A 3 8.69 10.02 -5.28
C ARG A 3 7.85 9.89 -4.02
N ASP A 4 8.56 9.99 -2.90
CA ASP A 4 8.00 9.93 -1.57
C ASP A 4 7.08 11.13 -1.26
N TYR A 5 5.81 10.84 -0.99
CA TYR A 5 4.77 11.83 -0.73
C TYR A 5 5.06 12.70 0.49
N HIS A 6 5.78 12.16 1.50
CA HIS A 6 6.16 12.89 2.70
C HIS A 6 6.90 14.19 2.38
N LYS A 7 7.84 14.16 1.43
CA LYS A 7 8.65 15.32 1.07
C LYS A 7 7.82 16.36 0.33
N LEU A 8 7.02 15.92 -0.64
CA LEU A 8 6.21 16.81 -1.47
C LEU A 8 5.16 17.54 -0.62
N LEU A 9 4.36 16.79 0.15
CA LEU A 9 3.28 17.35 0.95
C LEU A 9 3.81 18.25 2.08
N ARG A 10 4.85 17.83 2.79
CA ARG A 10 5.44 18.65 3.86
C ARG A 10 5.95 19.99 3.33
N ASN A 11 6.54 20.02 2.13
CA ASN A 11 6.98 21.25 1.49
C ASN A 11 5.77 22.15 1.11
N ARG A 12 4.70 21.56 0.58
CA ARG A 12 3.46 22.31 0.26
C ARG A 12 2.82 22.91 1.50
N LEU A 13 2.70 22.13 2.58
CA LEU A 13 2.15 22.58 3.85
C LEU A 13 3.03 23.67 4.48
N LYS A 14 4.35 23.57 4.38
CA LYS A 14 5.27 24.62 4.82
C LYS A 14 5.00 25.93 4.07
N LYS A 15 4.91 25.89 2.74
CA LYS A 15 4.58 27.08 1.92
C LYS A 15 3.22 27.67 2.28
N LEU A 16 2.22 26.82 2.54
CA LEU A 16 0.91 27.28 3.02
C LEU A 16 1.03 28.02 4.36
N GLY A 17 1.78 27.47 5.33
CA GLY A 17 2.05 28.15 6.59
C GLY A 17 2.76 29.49 6.43
N GLU A 18 3.77 29.56 5.55
CA GLU A 18 4.48 30.80 5.20
C GLU A 18 3.53 31.84 4.56
N MET A 19 2.59 31.40 3.73
CA MET A 19 1.56 32.29 3.14
C MET A 19 0.60 32.83 4.20
N ILE A 20 0.11 31.97 5.12
CA ILE A 20 -0.78 32.42 6.20
C ILE A 20 -0.04 33.41 7.11
N GLN A 21 1.25 33.17 7.40
CA GLN A 21 2.07 34.04 8.23
C GLN A 21 2.14 35.47 7.69
N GLN A 22 2.11 35.68 6.36
CA GLN A 22 2.11 37.01 5.74
C GLN A 22 0.84 37.82 6.05
N HIS A 23 -0.24 37.17 6.49
CA HIS A 23 -1.51 37.78 6.83
C HIS A 23 -1.76 37.87 8.35
N CYS A 24 -0.82 37.44 9.18
CA CYS A 24 -0.95 37.42 10.64
C CYS A 24 0.12 38.30 11.29
N VAL A 25 -0.22 38.94 12.42
CA VAL A 25 0.76 39.69 13.23
C VAL A 25 1.81 38.73 13.82
N SER A 26 1.36 37.54 14.24
CA SER A 26 2.21 36.44 14.69
C SER A 26 1.51 35.14 14.33
N LEU A 27 2.29 34.14 13.92
CA LEU A 27 1.83 32.79 13.62
C LEU A 27 2.98 31.81 13.89
N ASN A 28 2.72 30.81 14.71
CA ASN A 28 3.51 29.59 14.75
C ASN A 28 2.76 28.49 13.99
N PHE A 29 3.47 27.78 13.12
CA PHE A 29 2.89 26.65 12.40
C PHE A 29 3.84 25.47 12.33
N ARG A 30 3.27 24.26 12.20
CA ARG A 30 4.04 23.03 12.05
C ARG A 30 3.36 22.06 11.08
N PRO A 31 4.01 21.74 9.94
CA PRO A 31 3.47 20.78 8.97
C PRO A 31 3.79 19.33 9.37
N PHE A 32 2.81 18.44 9.20
CA PHE A 32 2.90 17.00 9.42
C PHE A 32 2.29 16.21 8.25
N VAL A 33 2.82 15.00 8.05
CA VAL A 33 2.41 14.03 7.03
C VAL A 33 2.87 12.65 7.54
N ASP A 34 1.94 11.75 7.89
CA ASP A 34 2.11 10.34 8.33
C ASP A 34 3.02 10.08 9.56
N SER A 35 4.18 10.71 9.64
CA SER A 35 5.26 10.42 10.59
C SER A 35 5.11 11.11 11.96
N ALA A 36 3.96 11.70 12.26
CA ALA A 36 3.74 12.48 13.47
C ALA A 36 2.87 11.69 14.47
N PRO A 37 3.01 11.93 15.79
CA PRO A 37 2.21 11.24 16.81
C PRO A 37 0.79 11.83 16.89
N ILE A 38 0.13 12.00 15.74
CA ILE A 38 -1.25 12.45 15.58
C ILE A 38 -1.99 11.48 14.67
N LEU A 39 -3.26 11.26 14.95
CA LEU A 39 -4.10 10.42 14.11
C LEU A 39 -4.68 11.28 12.97
N GLU A 40 -4.02 11.27 11.82
CA GLU A 40 -4.39 12.07 10.65
C GLU A 40 -5.82 11.83 10.16
N ARG A 41 -6.28 10.57 10.15
CA ARG A 41 -7.60 10.21 9.60
C ARG A 41 -8.76 10.79 10.43
N PRO A 42 -8.82 10.63 11.76
CA PRO A 42 -9.80 11.32 12.59
C PRO A 42 -9.77 12.86 12.44
N LEU A 43 -8.60 13.46 12.21
CA LEU A 43 -8.50 14.91 11.98
C LEU A 43 -9.09 15.28 10.61
N ALA A 44 -8.80 14.52 9.56
CA ALA A 44 -9.35 14.71 8.23
C ALA A 44 -10.88 14.58 8.19
N GLU A 45 -11.44 13.61 8.93
CA GLU A 45 -12.89 13.46 9.09
C GLU A 45 -13.51 14.67 9.79
N LYS A 46 -12.91 15.12 10.90
CA LYS A 46 -13.35 16.32 11.62
C LYS A 46 -13.27 17.59 10.78
N ALA A 47 -12.27 17.69 9.92
CA ALA A 47 -12.07 18.81 8.99
C ALA A 47 -12.97 18.73 7.74
N GLY A 48 -13.90 17.76 7.65
CA GLY A 48 -14.83 17.65 6.54
C GLY A 48 -14.19 17.22 5.22
N LEU A 49 -12.96 16.69 5.23
CA LEU A 49 -12.28 16.21 4.01
C LEU A 49 -12.94 14.94 3.44
N GLY A 50 -13.68 14.21 4.27
CA GLY A 50 -14.31 12.95 3.92
C GLY A 50 -14.87 12.24 5.14
N TRP A 51 -15.35 11.02 4.95
CA TRP A 51 -15.79 10.14 6.05
C TRP A 51 -14.87 8.92 6.14
N THR A 52 -14.79 8.31 7.31
CA THR A 52 -14.06 7.04 7.47
C THR A 52 -14.82 5.91 6.77
N GLY A 53 -14.22 5.29 5.76
CA GLY A 53 -14.79 4.10 5.11
C GLY A 53 -14.66 2.84 5.98
N LYS A 54 -15.44 1.80 5.70
CA LYS A 54 -15.36 0.53 6.46
C LYS A 54 -13.98 -0.16 6.41
N HIS A 55 -13.13 0.21 5.45
CA HIS A 55 -11.72 -0.19 5.37
C HIS A 55 -10.76 0.75 6.12
N SER A 56 -11.26 1.65 6.97
CA SER A 56 -10.52 2.61 7.82
C SER A 56 -9.74 3.73 7.12
N LEU A 57 -9.87 3.90 5.79
CA LEU A 57 -9.31 5.06 5.08
C LEU A 57 -10.38 6.14 4.91
N ILE A 58 -9.95 7.38 4.72
CA ILE A 58 -10.86 8.48 4.40
C ILE A 58 -11.35 8.34 2.96
N LEU A 59 -12.67 8.50 2.81
CA LEU A 59 -13.36 8.55 1.53
C LEU A 59 -13.88 9.96 1.29
N ASN A 60 -13.61 10.48 0.11
CA ASN A 60 -14.12 11.74 -0.39
C ASN A 60 -15.04 11.45 -1.60
N ARG A 61 -16.13 12.23 -1.74
CA ARG A 61 -17.12 12.01 -2.80
C ARG A 61 -16.55 12.20 -4.21
N GLU A 62 -15.59 13.11 -4.36
CA GLU A 62 -14.99 13.48 -5.65
C GLU A 62 -13.65 12.80 -5.87
N ALA A 63 -12.87 12.55 -4.81
CA ALA A 63 -11.53 11.98 -4.93
C ALA A 63 -11.44 10.46 -4.63
N GLY A 64 -12.50 9.84 -4.09
CA GLY A 64 -12.43 8.48 -3.58
C GLY A 64 -11.53 8.40 -2.34
N SER A 65 -10.63 7.42 -2.26
CA SER A 65 -9.60 7.25 -1.23
C SER A 65 -8.17 7.38 -1.77
N PHE A 66 -7.99 7.69 -3.07
CA PHE A 66 -6.68 7.80 -3.71
C PHE A 66 -6.07 9.19 -3.57
N PHE A 67 -5.89 9.63 -2.31
CA PHE A 67 -5.23 10.87 -1.98
C PHE A 67 -4.41 10.71 -0.71
N PHE A 68 -3.45 11.62 -0.50
CA PHE A 68 -2.64 11.66 0.69
C PHE A 68 -3.18 12.70 1.68
N LEU A 69 -2.98 12.45 2.96
CA LEU A 69 -3.29 13.38 4.04
C LEU A 69 -2.06 14.18 4.45
N GLY A 70 -2.31 15.32 5.07
CA GLY A 70 -1.29 16.14 5.69
C GLY A 70 -1.93 17.25 6.50
N GLU A 71 -1.29 17.59 7.62
CA GLU A 71 -1.82 18.51 8.62
C GLU A 71 -0.91 19.73 8.73
N LEU A 72 -1.52 20.90 8.82
CA LEU A 72 -0.83 22.12 9.22
C LEU A 72 -1.37 22.55 10.57
N LEU A 73 -0.63 22.27 11.65
CA LEU A 73 -0.99 22.79 12.96
C LEU A 73 -0.62 24.27 13.04
N VAL A 74 -1.54 25.08 13.55
CA VAL A 74 -1.39 26.53 13.72
C VAL A 74 -1.87 26.94 15.11
N ASP A 75 -1.37 28.06 15.62
CA ASP A 75 -1.74 28.62 16.93
C ASP A 75 -2.74 29.79 16.85
N ILE A 76 -3.36 29.98 15.69
CA ILE A 76 -4.43 30.96 15.47
C ILE A 76 -5.80 30.29 15.47
N PRO A 77 -6.85 30.98 15.96
CA PRO A 77 -8.21 30.47 15.85
C PRO A 77 -8.68 30.54 14.40
N LEU A 78 -9.11 29.40 13.87
CA LEU A 78 -9.76 29.31 12.56
C LEU A 78 -11.23 28.88 12.74
N PRO A 79 -12.12 29.26 11.81
CA PRO A 79 -13.44 28.64 11.73
C PRO A 79 -13.31 27.11 11.65
N VAL A 80 -14.20 26.41 12.34
CA VAL A 80 -14.19 24.94 12.38
C VAL A 80 -15.18 24.41 11.35
N ASP A 81 -14.67 23.60 10.43
CA ASP A 81 -15.48 22.89 9.44
C ASP A 81 -16.38 21.83 10.10
N GLN A 82 -17.38 21.36 9.34
CA GLN A 82 -18.27 20.29 9.80
C GLN A 82 -17.90 18.96 9.12
N PRO A 83 -17.94 17.84 9.85
CA PRO A 83 -17.79 16.53 9.25
C PRO A 83 -18.83 16.26 8.16
N VAL A 84 -18.45 15.48 7.15
CA VAL A 84 -19.39 15.03 6.11
C VAL A 84 -20.11 13.75 6.54
N GLU A 85 -21.30 13.54 6.00
CA GLU A 85 -22.09 12.33 6.26
C GLU A 85 -21.43 11.06 5.70
N GLU A 86 -21.53 9.96 6.45
CA GLU A 86 -21.04 8.63 6.07
C GLU A 86 -21.69 8.13 4.78
N GLY A 87 -20.88 7.58 3.87
CA GLY A 87 -21.32 7.18 2.53
C GLY A 87 -21.23 5.68 2.21
N CYS A 88 -20.77 4.79 3.11
CA CYS A 88 -20.72 3.36 2.77
C CYS A 88 -22.08 2.68 2.87
N GLY A 89 -22.97 3.13 3.74
CA GLY A 89 -24.28 2.51 3.95
C GLY A 89 -24.19 0.99 4.18
N LYS A 90 -24.95 0.19 3.41
CA LYS A 90 -24.95 -1.28 3.52
C LYS A 90 -23.79 -1.99 2.80
N CYS A 91 -22.89 -1.27 2.13
CA CYS A 91 -21.79 -1.86 1.37
C CYS A 91 -20.83 -2.63 2.30
N VAL A 92 -20.36 -3.82 1.86
CA VAL A 92 -19.35 -4.65 2.56
C VAL A 92 -18.26 -5.15 1.61
N ALA A 93 -18.06 -4.46 0.48
CA ALA A 93 -17.20 -4.92 -0.60
C ALA A 93 -15.73 -5.07 -0.17
N CYS A 94 -15.18 -4.07 0.53
CA CYS A 94 -13.80 -4.10 1.04
C CYS A 94 -13.56 -5.27 2.02
N MET A 95 -14.51 -5.52 2.92
CA MET A 95 -14.44 -6.62 3.88
C MET A 95 -14.47 -7.98 3.17
N THR A 96 -15.34 -8.12 2.17
CA THR A 96 -15.51 -9.37 1.41
C THR A 96 -14.28 -9.69 0.56
N ILE A 97 -13.65 -8.68 -0.05
CA ILE A 97 -12.52 -8.88 -0.95
C ILE A 97 -11.20 -9.10 -0.21
N CYS A 98 -11.05 -8.54 1.00
CA CYS A 98 -9.80 -8.57 1.75
C CYS A 98 -9.23 -10.01 1.81
N PRO A 99 -8.06 -10.28 1.20
CA PRO A 99 -7.59 -11.65 1.00
C PRO A 99 -7.37 -12.41 2.31
N THR A 100 -6.90 -11.70 3.33
CA THR A 100 -6.60 -12.22 4.66
C THR A 100 -7.71 -12.00 5.67
N GLY A 101 -8.83 -11.35 5.28
CA GLY A 101 -9.88 -10.97 6.21
C GLY A 101 -9.39 -10.03 7.32
N ALA A 102 -8.48 -9.11 6.99
CA ALA A 102 -7.92 -8.15 7.95
C ALA A 102 -8.94 -7.10 8.41
N ILE A 103 -9.98 -6.83 7.63
CA ILE A 103 -11.09 -5.96 8.05
C ILE A 103 -12.11 -6.84 8.78
N VAL A 104 -11.97 -6.94 10.10
CA VAL A 104 -12.70 -7.91 10.95
C VAL A 104 -14.15 -7.49 11.20
N GLU A 105 -14.40 -6.20 11.21
CA GLU A 105 -15.73 -5.57 11.27
C GLU A 105 -15.63 -4.16 10.65
N PRO A 106 -16.75 -3.46 10.37
CA PRO A 106 -16.70 -2.10 9.85
C PRO A 106 -15.77 -1.19 10.67
N TYR A 107 -14.86 -0.50 10.00
CA TYR A 107 -13.94 0.50 10.59
C TYR A 107 -12.80 -0.09 11.45
N THR A 108 -12.76 -1.42 11.66
CA THR A 108 -11.75 -2.10 12.45
C THR A 108 -10.86 -3.00 11.57
N VAL A 109 -9.55 -2.75 11.60
CA VAL A 109 -8.56 -3.52 10.84
C VAL A 109 -7.58 -4.20 11.79
N ASP A 110 -7.47 -5.53 11.72
CA ASP A 110 -6.38 -6.27 12.36
C ASP A 110 -5.11 -6.13 11.51
N ALA A 111 -4.22 -5.23 11.93
CA ALA A 111 -2.96 -4.95 11.25
C ALA A 111 -2.10 -6.22 11.08
N ARG A 112 -2.14 -7.17 12.03
CA ARG A 112 -1.34 -8.41 11.97
C ARG A 112 -1.74 -9.31 10.79
N ARG A 113 -2.91 -9.09 10.21
CA ARG A 113 -3.41 -9.79 9.02
C ARG A 113 -3.35 -8.93 7.76
N CYS A 114 -3.20 -7.61 7.89
CA CYS A 114 -3.24 -6.68 6.77
C CYS A 114 -1.98 -6.83 5.91
N ILE A 115 -2.14 -7.18 4.62
CA ILE A 115 -1.00 -7.35 3.69
C ILE A 115 -0.13 -6.08 3.62
N SER A 116 -0.73 -4.89 3.71
CA SER A 116 0.04 -3.64 3.76
C SER A 116 0.96 -3.59 4.99
N TYR A 117 0.46 -3.96 6.18
CA TYR A 117 1.30 -4.04 7.37
C TYR A 117 2.37 -5.13 7.26
N LEU A 118 1.98 -6.33 6.79
CA LEU A 118 2.90 -7.46 6.62
C LEU A 118 4.08 -7.13 5.69
N THR A 119 3.83 -6.36 4.64
CA THR A 119 4.86 -6.01 3.65
C THR A 119 5.68 -4.77 4.03
N ILE A 120 5.11 -3.82 4.78
CA ILE A 120 5.74 -2.52 5.08
C ILE A 120 6.31 -2.44 6.51
N GLU A 121 5.55 -2.89 7.50
CA GLU A 121 5.86 -2.64 8.92
C GLU A 121 6.45 -3.85 9.62
N LEU A 122 5.95 -5.06 9.33
CA LEU A 122 6.41 -6.28 9.99
C LEU A 122 7.91 -6.49 9.74
N GLU A 123 8.70 -6.54 10.80
CA GLU A 123 10.15 -6.80 10.73
C GLU A 123 10.47 -8.29 10.60
N GLY A 124 9.71 -9.14 11.30
CA GLY A 124 9.95 -10.59 11.40
C GLY A 124 9.34 -11.42 10.27
N ALA A 125 9.08 -12.69 10.56
CA ALA A 125 8.53 -13.63 9.59
C ALA A 125 7.05 -13.39 9.34
N ILE A 126 6.65 -13.45 8.07
CA ILE A 126 5.23 -13.43 7.69
C ILE A 126 4.63 -14.79 8.09
N PRO A 127 3.52 -14.84 8.85
CA PRO A 127 2.89 -16.10 9.24
C PRO A 127 2.58 -17.00 8.04
N GLU A 128 2.92 -18.29 8.12
CA GLU A 128 2.85 -19.22 6.98
C GLU A 128 1.44 -19.31 6.38
N GLU A 129 0.41 -19.27 7.22
CA GLU A 129 -0.99 -19.33 6.81
C GLU A 129 -1.44 -18.11 6.00
N LEU A 130 -0.73 -16.99 6.10
CA LEU A 130 -1.00 -15.76 5.35
C LEU A 130 -0.24 -15.69 4.03
N ARG A 131 0.91 -16.37 3.91
CA ARG A 131 1.77 -16.32 2.71
C ARG A 131 1.02 -16.68 1.41
N PRO A 132 0.21 -17.76 1.33
CA PRO A 132 -0.59 -18.06 0.14
C PRO A 132 -1.59 -16.96 -0.26
N LEU A 133 -2.10 -16.21 0.71
CA LEU A 133 -3.15 -15.21 0.51
C LEU A 133 -2.60 -13.88 -0.02
N MET A 134 -1.29 -13.66 0.06
CA MET A 134 -0.65 -12.41 -0.36
C MET A 134 -0.57 -12.25 -1.88
N GLY A 135 -0.61 -13.35 -2.64
CA GLY A 135 -0.40 -13.33 -4.09
C GLY A 135 0.99 -12.76 -4.43
N ASN A 136 1.03 -11.82 -5.38
CA ASN A 136 2.26 -11.15 -5.84
C ASN A 136 2.51 -9.77 -5.18
N ARG A 137 1.86 -9.47 -4.06
CA ARG A 137 1.99 -8.16 -3.38
C ARG A 137 3.29 -8.10 -2.59
N ILE A 138 4.24 -7.29 -3.06
CA ILE A 138 5.56 -7.16 -2.45
C ILE A 138 5.76 -5.87 -1.63
N TYR A 139 4.85 -4.90 -1.77
CA TYR A 139 4.85 -3.64 -1.02
C TYR A 139 3.44 -3.02 -1.05
N GLY A 140 2.77 -2.99 0.10
CA GLY A 140 1.40 -2.48 0.19
C GLY A 140 0.33 -3.45 -0.32
N CYS A 141 -0.93 -3.04 -0.21
CA CYS A 141 -2.09 -3.75 -0.76
C CYS A 141 -3.25 -2.79 -0.97
N ASP A 142 -3.76 -2.73 -2.20
CA ASP A 142 -4.82 -1.78 -2.57
C ASP A 142 -6.18 -2.45 -2.75
N ASP A 143 -6.33 -3.76 -2.52
CA ASP A 143 -7.56 -4.51 -2.81
C ASP A 143 -8.82 -3.89 -2.19
N CYS A 144 -8.72 -3.41 -0.95
CA CYS A 144 -9.85 -2.79 -0.24
C CYS A 144 -10.24 -1.43 -0.84
N GLN A 145 -9.30 -0.72 -1.47
CA GLN A 145 -9.52 0.50 -2.22
C GLN A 145 -10.02 0.19 -3.63
N LEU A 146 -9.36 -0.71 -4.36
CA LEU A 146 -9.69 -1.06 -5.75
C LEU A 146 -11.12 -1.59 -5.88
N ILE A 147 -11.65 -2.29 -4.86
CA ILE A 147 -13.04 -2.74 -4.86
C ILE A 147 -14.05 -1.65 -4.43
N CYS A 148 -13.57 -0.57 -3.82
CA CYS A 148 -14.45 0.44 -3.21
C CYS A 148 -15.20 1.20 -4.31
N PRO A 149 -16.54 1.26 -4.28
CA PRO A 149 -17.33 1.89 -5.34
C PRO A 149 -17.08 3.39 -5.44
N TRP A 150 -16.59 4.04 -4.39
CA TRP A 150 -16.27 5.47 -4.38
C TRP A 150 -15.01 5.81 -5.18
N ASN A 151 -14.10 4.86 -5.40
CA ASN A 151 -12.89 5.10 -6.18
C ASN A 151 -13.13 5.21 -7.68
N ARG A 152 -14.35 4.95 -8.15
CA ARG A 152 -14.76 5.25 -9.52
C ARG A 152 -14.80 6.76 -9.82
N TYR A 153 -14.90 7.58 -8.79
CA TYR A 153 -14.98 9.04 -8.91
C TYR A 153 -13.59 9.69 -8.89
N SER A 154 -12.57 8.96 -8.43
CA SER A 154 -11.18 9.43 -8.38
C SER A 154 -10.70 9.90 -9.75
N GLN A 155 -9.88 10.94 -9.74
CA GLN A 155 -9.24 11.48 -10.95
C GLN A 155 -7.77 11.11 -10.98
N LEU A 156 -7.22 10.97 -12.18
CA LEU A 156 -5.78 10.83 -12.34
C LEU A 156 -5.06 12.09 -11.87
N THR A 157 -4.00 11.90 -11.10
CA THR A 157 -3.17 13.00 -10.66
C THR A 157 -2.45 13.64 -11.84
N LYS A 158 -2.26 14.96 -11.77
CA LYS A 158 -1.36 15.72 -12.67
C LYS A 158 0.03 15.91 -12.06
N GLU A 159 0.28 15.28 -10.92
CA GLU A 159 1.54 15.38 -10.19
C GLU A 159 2.56 14.38 -10.72
N ASP A 160 3.53 14.86 -11.50
CA ASP A 160 4.58 14.04 -12.09
C ASP A 160 5.45 13.34 -11.03
N ASP A 161 5.60 13.93 -9.83
CA ASP A 161 6.35 13.32 -8.73
C ASP A 161 5.74 11.98 -8.30
N PHE A 162 4.46 11.70 -8.58
CA PHE A 162 3.81 10.42 -8.24
C PHE A 162 3.87 9.38 -9.35
N SER A 163 4.33 9.74 -10.55
CA SER A 163 4.43 8.83 -11.68
C SER A 163 5.36 7.63 -11.39
N PRO A 164 5.00 6.40 -11.80
CA PRO A 164 5.84 5.23 -11.59
C PRO A 164 7.24 5.38 -12.20
N ARG A 165 8.27 5.01 -11.44
CA ARG A 165 9.63 4.90 -11.98
C ARG A 165 9.72 3.75 -12.96
N LYS A 166 10.45 3.92 -14.07
CA LYS A 166 10.62 2.89 -15.11
C LYS A 166 11.00 1.50 -14.57
N PRO A 167 11.99 1.35 -13.65
CA PRO A 167 12.36 0.02 -13.14
C PRO A 167 11.30 -0.63 -12.23
N LEU A 168 10.29 0.13 -11.82
CA LEU A 168 9.21 -0.32 -10.95
C LEU A 168 7.85 -0.35 -11.68
N HIS A 169 7.87 -0.22 -13.01
CA HIS A 169 6.68 -0.27 -13.84
C HIS A 169 6.53 -1.68 -14.44
N ALA A 170 5.79 -2.55 -13.73
CA ALA A 170 5.57 -3.95 -14.06
C ALA A 170 6.86 -4.79 -14.29
N PRO A 171 7.83 -4.78 -13.33
CA PRO A 171 9.02 -5.61 -13.44
C PRO A 171 8.72 -7.09 -13.17
N GLU A 172 9.57 -7.98 -13.70
CA GLU A 172 9.54 -9.39 -13.34
C GLU A 172 10.03 -9.59 -11.90
N LEU A 173 9.35 -10.46 -11.13
CA LEU A 173 9.70 -10.69 -9.72
C LEU A 173 11.12 -11.23 -9.55
N ILE A 174 11.61 -12.05 -10.48
CA ILE A 174 12.96 -12.60 -10.47
C ILE A 174 14.00 -11.49 -10.63
N GLU A 175 13.76 -10.50 -11.49
CA GLU A 175 14.65 -9.37 -11.66
C GLU A 175 14.76 -8.54 -10.38
N LEU A 176 13.62 -8.29 -9.72
CA LEU A 176 13.60 -7.60 -8.43
C LEU A 176 14.29 -8.40 -7.33
N PHE A 177 14.15 -9.74 -7.34
CA PHE A 177 14.81 -10.63 -6.40
C PHE A 177 16.32 -10.67 -6.63
N ALA A 178 16.80 -10.41 -7.84
CA ALA A 178 18.23 -10.41 -8.17
C ALA A 178 18.96 -9.11 -7.76
N TRP A 179 18.25 -8.09 -7.28
CA TRP A 179 18.88 -6.82 -6.88
C TRP A 179 19.88 -7.02 -5.75
N SER A 180 21.05 -6.38 -5.88
CA SER A 180 21.92 -6.16 -4.72
C SER A 180 21.31 -5.10 -3.80
N GLU A 181 21.76 -5.04 -2.54
CA GLU A 181 21.35 -3.97 -1.63
C GLU A 181 21.70 -2.58 -2.20
N GLU A 182 22.88 -2.43 -2.80
CA GLU A 182 23.28 -1.20 -3.50
C GLU A 182 22.27 -0.81 -4.60
N THR A 183 21.86 -1.79 -5.43
CA THR A 183 20.87 -1.57 -6.49
C THR A 183 19.53 -1.14 -5.90
N PHE A 184 19.05 -1.84 -4.87
CA PHE A 184 17.82 -1.51 -4.16
C PHE A 184 17.85 -0.08 -3.62
N LEU A 185 18.91 0.31 -2.90
CA LEU A 185 19.06 1.63 -2.30
C LEU A 185 19.10 2.74 -3.35
N LYS A 186 19.79 2.51 -4.47
CA LYS A 186 19.89 3.44 -5.59
C LYS A 186 18.54 3.62 -6.30
N VAL A 187 17.88 2.53 -6.67
CA VAL A 187 16.61 2.58 -7.43
C VAL A 187 15.47 3.13 -6.59
N THR A 188 15.44 2.81 -5.29
CA THR A 188 14.38 3.26 -4.37
C THR A 188 14.67 4.62 -3.72
N GLU A 189 15.79 5.27 -4.04
CA GLU A 189 16.15 6.58 -3.46
C GLU A 189 15.05 7.62 -3.61
N GLY A 190 14.60 8.19 -2.48
CA GLY A 190 13.51 9.17 -2.47
C GLY A 190 12.15 8.59 -2.82
N SER A 191 11.95 7.27 -2.71
CA SER A 191 10.66 6.59 -2.71
C SER A 191 10.35 6.04 -1.32
N ALA A 192 9.07 5.95 -0.97
CA ALA A 192 8.63 5.37 0.29
C ALA A 192 9.09 3.90 0.45
N ILE A 193 9.27 3.16 -0.66
CA ILE A 193 9.73 1.76 -0.66
C ILE A 193 11.08 1.61 0.06
N ARG A 194 11.97 2.59 -0.01
CA ARG A 194 13.30 2.49 0.59
C ARG A 194 13.27 2.21 2.10
N ARG A 195 12.19 2.60 2.80
CA ARG A 195 12.03 2.43 4.26
C ARG A 195 12.01 0.97 4.71
N ILE A 196 11.58 0.04 3.86
CA ILE A 196 11.47 -1.37 4.27
C ILE A 196 12.83 -2.04 4.34
N GLY A 197 13.83 -1.52 3.62
CA GLY A 197 15.15 -2.14 3.52
C GLY A 197 15.17 -3.39 2.64
N HIS A 198 16.37 -3.76 2.22
CA HIS A 198 16.57 -4.80 1.21
C HIS A 198 16.17 -6.21 1.70
N LEU A 199 16.43 -6.53 2.97
CA LEU A 199 16.08 -7.83 3.54
C LEU A 199 14.56 -8.10 3.48
N ARG A 200 13.73 -7.13 3.90
CA ARG A 200 12.27 -7.26 3.84
C ARG A 200 11.75 -7.25 2.41
N TRP A 201 12.40 -6.51 1.51
CA TRP A 201 12.12 -6.55 0.08
C TRP A 201 12.27 -7.97 -0.48
N LEU A 202 13.42 -8.61 -0.24
CA LEU A 202 13.66 -10.00 -0.65
C LEU A 202 12.69 -10.97 0.02
N ARG A 203 12.43 -10.82 1.34
CA ARG A 203 11.45 -11.64 2.07
C ARG A 203 10.07 -11.60 1.40
N ASN A 204 9.58 -10.41 1.06
CA ASN A 204 8.28 -10.24 0.42
C ASN A 204 8.25 -10.86 -0.98
N ILE A 205 9.32 -10.67 -1.76
CA ILE A 205 9.43 -11.25 -3.10
C ILE A 205 9.52 -12.79 -3.04
N ALA A 206 10.21 -13.37 -2.06
CA ALA A 206 10.24 -14.83 -1.89
C ALA A 206 8.82 -15.40 -1.71
N VAL A 207 7.96 -14.73 -0.93
CA VAL A 207 6.54 -15.12 -0.80
C VAL A 207 5.81 -15.02 -2.14
N ALA A 208 6.01 -13.92 -2.89
CA ALA A 208 5.40 -13.73 -4.20
C ALA A 208 5.85 -14.79 -5.22
N LEU A 209 7.13 -15.16 -5.22
CA LEU A 209 7.70 -16.22 -6.04
C LEU A 209 7.15 -17.60 -5.67
N GLY A 210 6.98 -17.89 -4.38
CA GLY A 210 6.31 -19.11 -3.92
C GLY A 210 4.85 -19.20 -4.36
N ASN A 211 4.17 -18.05 -4.49
CA ASN A 211 2.79 -17.98 -4.96
C ASN A 211 2.62 -18.09 -6.48
N ALA A 212 3.68 -17.81 -7.26
CA ALA A 212 3.65 -17.82 -8.71
C ALA A 212 3.41 -19.23 -9.28
N PRO A 213 3.00 -19.36 -10.55
CA PRO A 213 3.03 -20.64 -11.27
C PRO A 213 4.39 -21.31 -11.18
N TRP A 214 4.42 -22.63 -11.42
CA TRP A 214 5.68 -23.37 -11.45
C TRP A 214 6.62 -22.82 -12.52
N ASP A 215 7.84 -22.47 -12.12
CA ASP A 215 8.92 -22.13 -13.03
C ASP A 215 10.28 -22.56 -12.44
N LYS A 216 11.06 -23.30 -13.23
CA LYS A 216 12.41 -23.73 -12.85
C LYS A 216 13.33 -22.55 -12.54
N THR A 217 13.17 -21.42 -13.24
CA THR A 217 13.99 -20.22 -13.02
C THR A 217 13.76 -19.61 -11.64
N ILE A 218 12.55 -19.73 -11.10
CA ILE A 218 12.21 -19.32 -9.73
C ILE A 218 12.99 -20.13 -8.71
N LEU A 219 13.10 -21.46 -8.87
CA LEU A 219 13.91 -22.27 -7.95
C LEU A 219 15.37 -21.83 -7.96
N THR A 220 15.96 -21.66 -9.14
CA THR A 220 17.35 -21.21 -9.26
C THR A 220 17.56 -19.86 -8.58
N ALA A 221 16.62 -18.93 -8.74
CA ALA A 221 16.68 -17.62 -8.10
C ALA A 221 16.56 -17.72 -6.57
N LEU A 222 15.62 -18.52 -6.06
CA LEU A 222 15.45 -18.76 -4.63
C LEU A 222 16.68 -19.45 -4.01
N GLU A 223 17.23 -20.47 -4.67
CA GLU A 223 18.40 -21.21 -4.21
C GLU A 223 19.66 -20.36 -4.15
N SER A 224 19.84 -19.41 -5.07
CA SER A 224 21.05 -18.57 -5.14
C SER A 224 21.23 -17.65 -3.92
N ARG A 225 20.17 -17.40 -3.15
CA ARG A 225 20.18 -16.56 -1.95
C ARG A 225 20.12 -17.32 -0.62
N LYS A 226 20.11 -18.65 -0.66
CA LYS A 226 20.10 -19.46 0.57
C LYS A 226 21.38 -19.23 1.38
N GLY A 227 21.22 -19.07 2.68
CA GLY A 227 22.31 -18.80 3.62
C GLY A 227 22.64 -17.32 3.79
N GLU A 228 21.98 -16.40 3.07
CA GLU A 228 22.21 -14.96 3.25
C GLU A 228 21.70 -14.45 4.61
N HIS A 229 20.54 -14.94 5.07
CA HIS A 229 19.95 -14.51 6.35
C HIS A 229 18.87 -15.51 6.84
N PRO A 230 18.82 -15.87 8.14
CA PRO A 230 17.84 -16.84 8.65
C PRO A 230 16.37 -16.53 8.35
N LEU A 231 15.98 -15.26 8.53
CA LEU A 231 14.63 -14.79 8.16
C LEU A 231 14.31 -15.03 6.68
N LEU A 232 15.27 -14.75 5.79
CA LEU A 232 15.06 -14.91 4.35
C LEU A 232 15.04 -16.41 3.99
N ASP A 233 15.92 -17.20 4.58
CA ASP A 233 16.02 -18.65 4.36
C ASP A 233 14.72 -19.38 4.67
N GLU A 234 14.04 -19.00 5.75
CA GLU A 234 12.72 -19.55 6.09
C GLU A 234 11.69 -19.31 4.97
N HIS A 235 11.66 -18.10 4.40
CA HIS A 235 10.72 -17.75 3.34
C HIS A 235 11.12 -18.38 2.00
N ILE A 236 12.42 -18.51 1.74
CA ILE A 236 12.95 -19.24 0.58
C ILE A 236 12.56 -20.72 0.67
N ALA A 237 12.76 -21.36 1.82
CA ALA A 237 12.41 -22.77 2.02
C ALA A 237 10.91 -23.01 1.77
N TRP A 238 10.06 -22.15 2.32
CA TRP A 238 8.63 -22.16 2.05
C TRP A 238 8.31 -21.98 0.55
N ALA A 239 8.93 -21.00 -0.11
CA ALA A 239 8.68 -20.72 -1.52
C ALA A 239 9.11 -21.87 -2.44
N ILE A 240 10.24 -22.52 -2.16
CA ILE A 240 10.72 -23.71 -2.87
C ILE A 240 9.72 -24.86 -2.70
N ALA A 241 9.24 -25.11 -1.47
CA ALA A 241 8.24 -26.16 -1.22
C ALA A 241 6.95 -25.92 -2.04
N GLN A 242 6.47 -24.67 -2.07
CA GLN A 242 5.30 -24.27 -2.86
C GLN A 242 5.48 -24.44 -4.38
N GLN A 243 6.68 -24.16 -4.89
CA GLN A 243 7.03 -24.36 -6.30
C GLN A 243 7.09 -25.85 -6.66
N ILE A 244 7.68 -26.69 -5.79
CA ILE A 244 7.72 -28.15 -5.98
C ILE A 244 6.29 -28.73 -5.93
N GLU A 245 5.46 -28.28 -5.01
CA GLU A 245 4.06 -28.68 -4.91
C GLU A 245 3.30 -28.38 -6.22
N ARG A 246 3.40 -27.16 -6.75
CA ARG A 246 2.78 -26.76 -8.03
C ARG A 246 3.26 -27.58 -9.21
N ARG A 247 4.57 -27.86 -9.29
CA ARG A 247 5.16 -28.73 -10.33
C ARG A 247 4.51 -30.12 -10.31
N ASN A 248 4.36 -30.70 -9.11
CA ASN A 248 3.84 -32.05 -8.96
C ASN A 248 2.31 -32.11 -9.17
N ALA A 249 1.61 -31.02 -8.85
CA ALA A 249 0.16 -30.98 -8.90
C ALA A 249 -0.40 -30.90 -10.33
N CYS A 250 0.39 -30.46 -11.34
CA CYS A 250 -0.09 -30.23 -12.72
C CYS A 250 -1.41 -29.43 -12.78
N VAL A 251 -1.66 -28.57 -11.79
CA VAL A 251 -2.96 -27.91 -11.62
C VAL A 251 -3.03 -26.71 -12.56
N VAL A 252 -4.12 -26.65 -13.32
CA VAL A 252 -4.54 -25.46 -14.06
C VAL A 252 -4.96 -24.39 -13.05
N GLU A 253 -4.32 -23.21 -13.07
CA GLU A 253 -4.75 -22.07 -12.25
C GLU A 253 -6.16 -21.64 -12.65
N VAL A 254 -7.15 -21.96 -11.80
CA VAL A 254 -8.48 -21.35 -11.90
C VAL A 254 -8.42 -20.02 -11.14
N GLN A 255 -8.62 -18.90 -11.85
CA GLN A 255 -8.73 -17.61 -11.18
C GLN A 255 -9.86 -17.64 -10.15
N LEU A 256 -9.54 -17.38 -8.89
CA LEU A 256 -10.51 -17.37 -7.80
C LEU A 256 -11.64 -16.35 -8.11
N PRO A 257 -12.92 -16.66 -7.79
CA PRO A 257 -14.05 -15.76 -8.05
C PRO A 257 -13.85 -14.34 -7.48
N LYS A 258 -13.17 -14.23 -6.32
CA LYS A 258 -12.79 -12.94 -5.72
C LYS A 258 -11.85 -12.13 -6.64
N LYS A 259 -10.82 -12.77 -7.21
CA LYS A 259 -9.86 -12.14 -8.13
C LYS A 259 -10.57 -11.67 -9.40
N GLN A 260 -11.41 -12.52 -10.00
CA GLN A 260 -12.19 -12.16 -11.19
C GLN A 260 -13.12 -10.96 -10.94
N ARG A 261 -13.78 -10.93 -9.77
CA ARG A 261 -14.61 -9.80 -9.36
C ARG A 261 -13.80 -8.51 -9.25
N LEU A 262 -12.62 -8.57 -8.61
CA LEU A 262 -11.74 -7.41 -8.46
C LEU A 262 -11.26 -6.89 -9.82
N VAL A 263 -10.75 -7.78 -10.68
CA VAL A 263 -10.32 -7.45 -12.05
C VAL A 263 -11.43 -6.75 -12.82
N ARG A 264 -12.65 -7.31 -12.81
CA ARG A 264 -13.81 -6.71 -13.48
C ARG A 264 -14.16 -5.31 -12.96
N VAL A 265 -14.02 -5.07 -11.66
CA VAL A 265 -14.28 -3.75 -11.06
C VAL A 265 -13.22 -2.74 -11.47
N ILE A 266 -11.95 -3.14 -11.51
CA ILE A 266 -10.84 -2.30 -11.99
C ILE A 266 -11.07 -1.93 -13.46
N GLU A 267 -11.24 -2.92 -14.34
CA GLU A 267 -11.35 -2.72 -15.79
C GLU A 267 -12.56 -1.88 -16.21
N LYS A 268 -13.68 -1.96 -15.48
CA LYS A 268 -14.93 -1.27 -15.84
C LYS A 268 -15.21 -0.02 -15.02
N GLY A 269 -14.64 0.05 -13.82
CA GLY A 269 -15.08 0.96 -12.78
C GLY A 269 -14.06 2.05 -12.44
N LEU A 270 -12.78 1.85 -12.74
CA LEU A 270 -11.75 2.82 -12.40
C LEU A 270 -11.25 3.59 -13.64
N PRO A 271 -10.73 4.81 -13.46
CA PRO A 271 -10.01 5.51 -14.53
C PRO A 271 -8.87 4.63 -15.04
N ARG A 272 -8.55 4.74 -16.34
CA ARG A 272 -7.41 4.03 -16.94
C ARG A 272 -6.15 4.32 -16.12
N ASP A 273 -5.44 3.28 -15.69
CA ASP A 273 -4.21 3.32 -14.87
C ASP A 273 -4.39 3.44 -13.34
N ALA A 274 -5.57 3.12 -12.81
CA ALA A 274 -5.81 2.95 -11.37
C ALA A 274 -5.34 1.59 -10.80
#